data_AF-A0A3R7HGS1-F1
#
_entry.id   AF-A0A3R7HGS1-F1
#
_cell.length_a   1.000
_cell.length_b   1.000
_cell.length_c   1.000
_cell.angle_alpha   90.00
_cell.angle_beta   90.00
_cell.angle_gamma   90.00
#
_symmetry.space_group_name_H-M   'P 1'
#
loop_
_entity.id
_entity.type
_entity.pdbx_description
1 polymer ?
#
loop_
_entity_poly.entity_id
_entity_poly.type
_entity_poly.pdbx_seq_one_letter_code
_entity_poly.pdbx_strand_id
1 'polypeptide(L)' 'MNRYKVTKQLGDGTYGSVLKAINRQSGEVVAIKRMKKKFYSWEECMQLREVN' A
#
# COMPACT_ATOMS: atom_id res chain seq x y z
N MET A 1 -2.70 -5.28 8.35
CA MET A 1 -3.53 -5.59 7.16
C MET A 1 -4.94 -6.10 7.49
N ASN A 2 -5.35 -6.32 8.75
CA ASN A 2 -6.71 -6.82 9.05
C ASN A 2 -7.86 -5.91 8.57
N ARG A 3 -7.64 -4.59 8.47
CA ARG A 3 -8.66 -3.62 8.00
C ARG A 3 -9.04 -3.78 6.52
N TYR A 4 -8.19 -4.41 5.72
CA TYR A 4 -8.36 -4.51 4.28
C TYR A 4 -8.37 -5.97 3.83
N LYS A 5 -9.30 -6.33 2.96
CA LYS A 5 -9.30 -7.61 2.24
C LYS A 5 -8.63 -7.39 0.89
N VAL A 6 -7.42 -7.90 0.70
CA VAL A 6 -6.73 -7.89 -0.60
C VAL A 6 -7.49 -8.81 -1.55
N THR A 7 -7.73 -8.34 -2.78
CA THR A 7 -8.53 -9.05 -3.78
C THR A 7 -7.70 -9.46 -4.99
N LYS A 8 -6.83 -8.58 -5.49
CA LYS A 8 -5.90 -8.88 -6.60
C LYS A 8 -4.71 -7.95 -6.59
N GLN A 9 -3.61 -8.39 -7.19
CA GLN A 9 -2.52 -7.49 -7.58
C GLN A 9 -2.92 -6.72 -8.85
N LEU A 10 -2.68 -5.41 -8.85
CA LEU A 10 -2.93 -4.51 -9.98
C LEU A 10 -1.66 -4.28 -10.80
N GLY A 11 -0.49 -4.31 -10.16
CA GLY A 11 0.79 -4.18 -10.84
C GLY A 11 1.96 -4.46 -9.91
N ASP A 12 3.11 -4.78 -10.51
CA ASP A 12 4.40 -4.84 -9.82
C ASP A 12 5.41 -3.96 -10.55
N GLY A 13 5.94 -2.97 -9.86
CA GLY A 13 6.95 -2.05 -10.38
C GLY A 13 8.25 -2.12 -9.60
N THR A 14 9.25 -1.36 -10.02
CA THR A 14 10.59 -1.35 -9.39
C THR A 14 10.55 -1.02 -7.90
N TYR A 15 9.69 -0.08 -7.48
CA TYR A 15 9.67 0.44 -6.11
C TYR A 15 8.57 -0.14 -5.22
N GLY A 16 7.65 -0.94 -5.78
CA GLY A 16 6.53 -1.48 -5.03
C GLY A 16 5.53 -2.27 -5.88
N SER A 17 4.66 -2.99 -5.20
CA SER A 17 3.53 -3.70 -5.81
C SER A 17 2.23 -3.02 -5.41
N VAL A 18 1.31 -2.83 -6.36
CA VAL A 18 0.00 -2.22 -6.11
C VAL A 18 -1.04 -3.33 -6.00
N LEU A 19 -1.83 -3.30 -4.93
CA LEU A 19 -2.86 -4.28 -4.62
C LEU A 19 -4.23 -3.60 -4.63
N LYS A 20 -5.23 -4.23 -5.24
CA LYS A 20 -6.64 -3.87 -5.04
C LYS A 20 -7.11 -4.49 -3.73
N ALA A 21 -7.69 -3.69 -2.85
CA ALA A 21 -8.27 -4.17 -1.61
C ALA A 21 -9.63 -3.53 -1.35
N ILE A 22 -10.39 -4.14 -0.45
CA ILE A 22 -11.66 -3.61 0.05
C ILE A 22 -11.49 -3.33 1.54
N ASN A 23 -11.81 -2.10 1.97
CA ASN A 23 -11.90 -1.77 3.37
C ASN A 23 -13.06 -2.56 4.00
N ARG A 24 -12.78 -3.38 5.02
CA ARG A 24 -13.78 -4.27 5.61
C ARG A 24 -14.90 -3.55 6.34
N GLN A 25 -14.67 -2.32 6.79
CA GLN A 25 -15.64 -1.55 7.55
C GLN A 25 -16.51 -0.69 6.64
N SER A 26 -15.91 0.06 5.70
CA SER A 26 -16.66 0.96 4.81
C SER A 26 -17.13 0.29 3.51
N GLY A 27 -16.58 -0.86 3.13
CA GLY A 27 -16.81 -1.48 1.82
C GLY A 27 -16.09 -0.78 0.66
N GLU A 28 -15.34 0.29 0.95
CA GLU A 28 -14.64 1.08 -0.07
C GLU A 28 -13.56 0.25 -0.76
N VAL A 29 -13.50 0.36 -2.09
CA VAL A 29 -12.46 -0.22 -2.92
C VAL A 29 -11.26 0.72 -2.97
N VAL A 30 -10.09 0.26 -2.53
CA VAL A 30 -8.87 1.05 -2.45
C VAL A 30 -7.71 0.38 -3.19
N ALA A 31 -6.73 1.18 -3.60
CA ALA A 31 -5.42 0.72 -4.04
C ALA A 31 -4.42 0.83 -2.87
N ILE A 32 -3.72 -0.24 -2.57
CA ILE A 32 -2.66 -0.28 -1.55
C ILE A 32 -1.33 -0.49 -2.26
N LYS A 33 -0.44 0.50 -2.20
CA LYS A 33 0.94 0.37 -2.69
C LYS A 33 1.82 -0.19 -1.57
N ARG A 34 2.32 -1.41 -1.74
CA ARG A 34 3.28 -2.03 -0.85
C ARG A 34 4.69 -1.74 -1.35
N MET A 35 5.47 -0.98 -0.57
CA MET A 35 6.86 -0.68 -0.88
C MET A 35 7.74 -1.93 -0.75
N LYS A 36 8.69 -2.11 -1.69
CA LYS A 36 9.65 -3.24 -1.65
C LYS A 36 10.74 -3.03 -0.60
N LYS A 37 11.20 -1.78 -0.45
CA LYS A 37 12.14 -1.39 0.61
C LYS A 37 11.41 -1.40 1.97
N LYS A 38 12.06 -1.95 2.99
CA LYS A 38 11.62 -1.83 4.38
C LYS A 38 12.04 -0.47 4.93
N PHE A 39 11.13 0.17 5.65
CA PHE A 39 11.37 1.39 6.41
C PHE A 39 11.08 1.09 7.87
N TYR A 40 11.92 1.62 8.76
CA TYR A 40 11.86 1.28 10.18
C TYR A 40 11.31 2.43 11.03
N SER A 41 11.18 3.62 10.45
CA SER A 41 10.51 4.76 11.08
C SER A 41 9.46 5.40 10.16
N TRP A 42 8.56 6.16 10.77
CA TRP A 42 7.58 6.95 10.04
C TRP A 42 8.26 8.10 9.29
N GLU A 43 9.27 8.72 9.91
CA GLU A 43 10.04 9.81 9.34
C GLU A 43 10.75 9.38 8.04
N GLU A 44 11.33 8.18 8.01
CA GLU A 44 11.92 7.62 6.79
C GLU A 44 10.87 7.43 5.67
N CYS A 45 9.64 7.02 6.03
CA CYS A 45 8.56 6.89 5.06
C CYS A 45 8.12 8.25 4.51
N MET A 46 8.06 9.27 5.36
CA MET A 46 7.64 10.63 4.98
C MET A 46 8.64 11.32 4.05
N GLN A 47 9.91 10.91 4.05
CA GLN A 47 10.93 11.43 3.13
C GLN A 47 10.78 10.90 1.69
N LEU A 48 9.88 9.94 1.45
CA LEU A 48 9.65 9.42 0.10
C LEU A 48 8.93 10.45 -0.76
N ARG A 49 9.43 10.65 -1.99
CA ARG A 49 8.81 11.52 -3.00
C ARG A 49 7.35 11.17 -3.29
N GLU A 50 6.95 9.92 -3.05
CA GLU A 50 5.59 9.45 -3.30
C GLU A 50 4.61 9.74 -2.15
N VAL A 51 5.11 10.26 -1.03
CA VAL A 51 4.36 10.55 0.20
C VAL A 51 4.38 12.05 0.53
N ASN A 52 5.50 12.73 0.25
CA ASN A 52 5.68 14.17 0.46
C ASN A 52 5.01 15.03 -0.61
#